data_AF-A0A0M3QTZ1-F1
#
_entry.id   AF-A0A0M3QTZ1-F1
#
_cell.length_a   1.000
_cell.length_b   1.000
_cell.length_c   1.000
_cell.angle_alpha   90.00
_cell.angle_beta   90.00
_cell.angle_gamma   90.00
#
_symmetry.space_group_name_H-M   'P 1'
#
loop_
_entity.id
_entity.type
_entity.pdbx_description
1 polymer ?
#
loop_
_entity_poly.entity_id
_entity_poly.type
_entity_poly.pdbx_seq_one_letter_code
_entity_poly.pdbx_strand_id
1 'polypeptide(L)'
;DSYAVMMDLLQLFRRYPDKPSIDANEYINSFPTRFKAAVAFSHLLTLSREGFIKLSNQPDSMEIGGITLGTESIRLIENISQSDKA
;
A
#
# COMPACT_ATOMS: atom_id res chain seq x y z
N ASP A 1 -6.18 10.58 -5.89
CA ASP A 1 -6.94 9.43 -6.43
C ASP A 1 -6.21 8.14 -6.03
N SER A 2 -6.70 6.96 -6.43
CA SER A 2 -6.05 5.68 -6.08
C SER A 2 -4.64 5.55 -6.67
N TYR A 3 -4.39 6.15 -7.84
CA TYR A 3 -3.06 6.17 -8.45
C TYR A 3 -2.05 6.92 -7.58
N ALA A 4 -2.39 8.10 -7.09
CA ALA A 4 -1.52 8.88 -6.21
C ALA A 4 -1.18 8.14 -4.91
N VAL A 5 -2.16 7.48 -4.29
CA VAL A 5 -1.96 6.66 -3.09
C VAL A 5 -1.03 5.48 -3.38
N MET A 6 -1.22 4.81 -4.52
CA MET A 6 -0.35 3.70 -4.93
C MET A 6 1.10 4.16 -5.15
N MET A 7 1.31 5.29 -5.84
CA MET A 7 2.66 5.82 -6.08
C MET A 7 3.36 6.22 -4.78
N ASP A 8 2.62 6.76 -3.82
CA ASP A 8 3.15 7.12 -2.50
C ASP A 8 3.56 5.86 -1.71
N LEU A 9 2.73 4.81 -1.68
CA LEU A 9 3.08 3.52 -1.08
C LEU A 9 4.31 2.90 -1.74
N LEU A 10 4.41 2.92 -3.07
CA LEU A 10 5.58 2.41 -3.79
C LEU A 10 6.86 3.17 -3.43
N GLN A 11 6.78 4.49 -3.25
CA GLN A 11 7.92 5.28 -2.77
C GLN A 11 8.33 4.90 -1.35
N LEU A 12 7.37 4.63 -0.46
CA LEU A 12 7.64 4.17 0.90
C LEU A 12 8.31 2.79 0.92
N PHE A 13 7.78 1.83 0.16
CA PHE A 13 8.40 0.50 0.03
C PHE A 13 9.82 0.60 -0.54
N ARG A 14 10.05 1.45 -1.54
CA ARG A 14 11.38 1.67 -2.12
C ARG A 14 12.35 2.34 -1.13
N ARG A 15 11.86 3.27 -0.30
CA ARG A 15 12.68 3.97 0.69
C ARG A 15 13.09 3.05 1.84
N TYR A 16 12.26 2.08 2.19
CA TYR A 16 12.49 1.15 3.28
C TYR A 16 12.40 -0.31 2.80
N PRO A 17 13.37 -0.77 1.97
CA PRO A 17 13.31 -2.09 1.36
C PRO A 17 13.31 -3.24 2.38
N ASP A 18 13.87 -3.00 3.57
CA ASP A 18 13.94 -3.99 4.65
C ASP A 18 12.66 -4.06 5.50
N LYS A 19 11.70 -3.13 5.30
CA LYS A 19 10.41 -3.15 5.98
C LYS A 19 9.40 -3.93 5.13
N PRO A 20 8.96 -5.13 5.58
CA PRO A 20 8.02 -5.94 4.81
C PRO A 20 6.60 -5.34 4.79
N SER A 21 6.30 -4.40 5.69
CA SER A 21 5.00 -3.75 5.81
C SER A 21 5.13 -2.29 6.22
N ILE A 22 4.21 -1.46 5.72
CA ILE A 22 3.99 -0.09 6.16
C ILE A 22 2.94 -0.11 7.27
N ASP A 23 3.17 0.62 8.35
CA ASP A 23 2.16 0.82 9.41
C ASP A 23 0.99 1.63 8.85
N ALA A 24 -0.20 1.03 8.85
CA ALA A 24 -1.38 1.64 8.26
C ALA A 24 -1.87 2.87 9.04
N ASN A 25 -1.73 2.86 10.36
CA ASN A 25 -2.13 3.98 11.21
C ASN A 25 -1.17 5.16 11.04
N GLU A 26 0.14 4.92 11.01
CA GLU A 26 1.15 5.95 10.71
C GLU A 26 0.89 6.56 9.32
N TYR A 27 0.62 5.72 8.32
CA TYR A 27 0.31 6.16 6.97
C TYR A 27 -0.93 7.07 6.92
N ILE A 28 -2.06 6.62 7.48
CA ILE A 28 -3.31 7.40 7.49
C ILE A 28 -3.19 8.69 8.31
N ASN A 29 -2.44 8.67 9.42
CA ASN A 29 -2.22 9.84 10.26
C ASN A 29 -1.24 10.85 9.66
N SER A 30 -0.49 10.48 8.61
CA SER A 30 0.37 11.42 7.88
C SER A 30 -0.40 12.46 7.06
N PHE A 31 -1.70 12.21 6.79
CA PHE A 31 -2.53 13.12 6.03
C PHE A 31 -2.97 14.32 6.89
N PRO A 32 -2.84 15.56 6.38
CA PRO A 32 -2.96 16.78 7.21
C PRO A 32 -4.38 17.08 7.70
N THR A 33 -5.40 16.42 7.14
CA THR A 33 -6.79 16.60 7.57
C THR A 33 -7.50 15.25 7.62
N ARG A 34 -8.48 15.14 8.53
CA ARG A 34 -9.33 13.95 8.67
C ARG A 34 -10.05 13.59 7.37
N PHE A 35 -10.46 14.60 6.58
CA PHE A 35 -11.08 14.37 5.27
C PHE A 35 -10.11 13.70 4.30
N LYS A 36 -8.87 14.21 4.19
CA LYS A 36 -7.84 13.61 3.33
C LYS A 36 -7.46 12.21 3.79
N ALA A 37 -7.36 11.99 5.10
CA ALA A 37 -7.14 10.67 5.69
C ALA A 37 -8.25 9.68 5.30
N ALA A 38 -9.52 10.08 5.40
CA ALA A 38 -10.66 9.25 5.01
C ALA A 38 -10.68 8.94 3.50
N VAL A 39 -10.35 9.92 2.66
CA VAL A 39 -10.24 9.72 1.21
C VAL A 39 -9.09 8.76 0.87
N ALA A 40 -7.92 8.92 1.49
CA ALA A 40 -6.80 8.01 1.34
C ALA A 40 -7.15 6.59 1.78
N PHE A 41 -7.84 6.45 2.91
CA PHE A 41 -8.33 5.17 3.40
C PHE A 41 -9.28 4.48 2.40
N SER A 42 -10.24 5.22 1.82
CA SER A 42 -11.13 4.71 0.77
C SER A 42 -10.35 4.18 -0.44
N HIS A 43 -9.29 4.88 -0.84
CA HIS A 43 -8.39 4.43 -1.90
C HIS A 43 -7.60 3.17 -1.51
N LEU A 44 -7.15 3.03 -0.26
CA LEU A 44 -6.52 1.79 0.22
C LEU A 44 -7.48 0.60 0.12
N LEU A 45 -8.74 0.76 0.51
CA LEU A 45 -9.74 -0.30 0.36
C LEU A 45 -9.93 -0.69 -1.11
N THR A 46 -9.91 0.29 -2.01
CA THR A 46 -10.03 0.07 -3.46
C THR A 46 -8.83 -0.71 -4.01
N LEU A 47 -7.61 -0.27 -3.71
CA LEU A 47 -6.37 -0.94 -4.11
C LEU A 47 -6.25 -2.35 -3.52
N SER A 48 -6.73 -2.55 -2.29
CA SER A 48 -6.76 -3.86 -1.66
C SER A 48 -7.74 -4.80 -2.37
N ARG A 49 -8.93 -4.30 -2.72
CA ARG A 49 -9.93 -5.08 -3.47
C ARG A 49 -9.42 -5.47 -4.86
N GLU A 50 -8.64 -4.61 -5.49
CA GLU A 50 -8.03 -4.83 -6.81
C GLU A 50 -6.75 -5.68 -6.75
N GLY A 51 -6.28 -6.06 -5.56
CA GLY A 51 -5.12 -6.95 -5.38
C GLY A 51 -3.76 -6.28 -5.55
N PHE A 52 -3.71 -4.95 -5.64
CA PHE A 52 -2.45 -4.18 -5.69
C PHE A 52 -1.76 -4.11 -4.33
N ILE A 53 -2.54 -4.09 -3.25
CA ILE A 53 -2.02 -4.13 -1.87
C ILE A 53 -2.75 -5.20 -1.07
N LYS A 54 -2.20 -5.58 0.07
CA LYS A 54 -2.88 -6.35 1.11
C LYS A 54 -2.92 -5.53 2.39
N LEU A 55 -4.06 -5.59 3.07
CA LEU A 55 -4.25 -5.01 4.39
C LEU A 55 -4.27 -6.14 5.41
N SER A 56 -3.45 -6.04 6.44
CA SER A 56 -3.45 -6.98 7.57
C SER A 56 -3.95 -6.27 8.82
N ASN A 57 -4.64 -7.03 9.67
CA ASN A 57 -5.09 -6.51 10.96
C ASN A 57 -3.95 -6.56 11.98
N GLN A 58 -4.06 -5.73 13.01
CA GLN A 58 -3.25 -5.92 14.21
C GLN A 58 -3.62 -7.25 14.91
N PRO A 59 -2.66 -7.89 15.62
CA PRO A 59 -2.95 -9.05 16.45
C PRO A 59 -4.11 -8.75 17.40
N ASP A 60 -5.05 -9.70 17.51
CA ASP A 60 -6.21 -9.63 18.41
C ASP A 60 -7.14 -8.41 18.21
N SER A 61 -7.07 -7.76 17.05
CA SER A 61 -7.88 -6.58 16.73
C SER A 61 -8.48 -6.65 15.32
N MET A 62 -9.57 -5.93 15.11
CA MET A 62 -10.14 -5.69 13.77
C MET A 62 -9.52 -4.46 13.08
N GLU A 63 -8.66 -3.73 13.78
CA GLU A 63 -7.98 -2.57 13.23
C GLU A 63 -6.93 -2.98 12.20
N ILE A 64 -6.92 -2.28 11.06
CA ILE A 64 -5.91 -2.48 10.03
C ILE A 64 -4.56 -1.98 10.59
N GLY A 65 -3.61 -2.88 10.71
CA GLY A 65 -2.28 -2.61 11.25
C GLY A 65 -1.20 -2.45 10.16
N GLY A 66 -1.30 -3.22 9.08
CA GLY A 66 -0.23 -3.29 8.08
C GLY A 66 -0.72 -3.17 6.65
N ILE A 67 0.11 -2.55 5.82
CA ILE A 67 -0.05 -2.49 4.36
C ILE A 67 1.15 -3.21 3.74
N THR A 68 0.91 -4.18 2.85
CA THR A 68 1.95 -4.85 2.07
C THR A 68 1.62 -4.84 0.59
N LEU A 69 2.59 -5.16 -0.27
CA LEU A 69 2.32 -5.37 -1.70
C LEU A 69 1.39 -6.57 -1.90
N GLY A 70 0.44 -6.40 -2.81
CA GLY A 70 -0.46 -7.45 -3.27
C GLY A 70 0.10 -8.19 -4.48
N THR A 71 -0.58 -9.27 -4.84
CA THR A 71 -0.14 -10.18 -5.91
C THR A 71 -0.04 -9.47 -7.26
N GLU A 72 -0.97 -8.56 -7.58
CA GLU A 72 -0.92 -7.84 -8.86
C GLU A 72 0.28 -6.89 -8.95
N SER A 73 0.64 -6.23 -7.85
CA SER A 73 1.84 -5.39 -7.80
C SER A 73 3.11 -6.21 -7.98
N ILE A 74 3.21 -7.36 -7.31
CA ILE A 74 4.35 -8.27 -7.45
C ILE A 74 4.48 -8.73 -8.91
N ARG A 75 3.37 -9.18 -9.51
CA ARG A 75 3.32 -9.62 -10.90
C ARG A 75 3.76 -8.53 -11.88
N LEU A 76 3.33 -7.29 -11.69
CA LEU A 76 3.74 -6.17 -12.54
C LEU A 76 5.24 -5.88 -12.43
N ILE A 77 5.79 -5.90 -11.21
CA ILE A 77 7.23 -5.71 -10.96
C ILE A 77 8.05 -6.83 -11.63
N GLU A 78 7.61 -8.08 -11.51
CA GLU A 78 8.24 -9.24 -12.13
C GLU A 78 8.21 -9.14 -13.66
N ASN A 79 7.07 -8.77 -14.26
CA ASN A 79 6.94 -8.60 -15.70
C ASN A 79 7.88 -7.51 -16.23
N ILE A 80 7.98 -6.36 -15.56
CA ILE A 80 8.92 -5.29 -15.93
C ILE A 80 10.37 -5.81 -15.87
N SER A 81 10.72 -6.50 -14.77
CA SER A 81 12.05 -7.07 -14.57
C SER A 81 12.43 -8.13 -15.62
N GLN A 82 11.45 -8.80 -16.24
CA GLN A 82 11.65 -9.74 -17.32
C GLN A 82 11.79 -9.04 -18.68
N SER A 83 11.03 -7.96 -18.92
CA SER A 83 11.17 -7.14 -20.12
C SER A 83 12.51 -6.40 -20.20
N ASP A 84 13.07 -5.95 -19.07
CA ASP A 84 14.38 -5.30 -19.01
C ASP A 84 15.58 -6.26 -19.23
N LYS A 85 15.31 -7.57 -19.22
CA LYS A 85 16.31 -8.64 -19.43
C LYS A 85 16.29 -9.23 -20.85
N ALA A 86 15.34 -8.82 -21.69
CA ALA A 86 15.18 -9.27 -23.08
C ALA A 86 15.83 -8.27 -24.05
#